data_AF-V9Z4K6-F1
#
_entry.id   AF-V9Z4K6-F1
#
_cell.length_a   1.000
_cell.length_b   1.000
_cell.length_c   1.000
_cell.angle_alpha   90.00
_cell.angle_beta   90.00
_cell.angle_gamma   90.00
#
_symmetry.space_group_name_H-M   'P 1'
#
loop_
_entity.id
_entity.type
_entity.pdbx_description
1 polymer ?
#
loop_
_entity_poly.entity_id
_entity_poly.type
_entity_poly.pdbx_seq_one_letter_code
_entity_poly.pdbx_strand_id
1 'polypeptide(L)' 'MFPGPYTYRCPVCRITVDGLSRTEARRTRDGHREQIHGSPLAKPDGESITRSPGFSQWRVPVIAVCIFVVFMVFSQLL' A
#
# COMPACT_ATOMS: atom_id res chain seq x y z
N MET A 1 -4.93 -3.27 15.88
CA MET A 1 -4.20 -3.85 14.73
C MET A 1 -4.78 -3.23 13.46
N PHE A 2 -4.20 -2.15 12.93
CA PHE A 2 -4.72 -1.54 11.71
C PHE A 2 -4.44 -2.49 10.54
N PRO A 3 -5.46 -2.99 9.83
CA PRO A 3 -5.23 -3.83 8.66
C PRO A 3 -4.47 -2.97 7.64
N GLY A 4 -3.21 -3.34 7.37
CA GLY A 4 -2.34 -2.61 6.45
C GLY A 4 -3.00 -2.30 5.10
N PRO A 5 -2.46 -1.32 4.35
CA PRO A 5 -3.09 -0.77 3.16
C PRO A 5 -3.38 -1.86 2.11
N TYR A 6 -4.44 -1.66 1.33
CA TYR A 6 -4.85 -2.49 0.21
C TYR A 6 -4.64 -1.70 -1.08
N THR A 7 -4.42 -2.46 -2.16
CA THR A 7 -4.27 -1.95 -3.51
C THR A 7 -5.39 -2.52 -4.36
N TYR A 8 -6.09 -1.65 -5.09
CA TYR A 8 -7.03 -2.02 -6.12
C TYR A 8 -6.37 -1.92 -7.50
N ARG A 9 -6.52 -2.95 -8.35
CA ARG A 9 -5.97 -2.97 -9.71
C ARG A 9 -7.00 -3.47 -10.72
N CYS A 10 -7.16 -2.72 -11.81
CA CYS A 10 -7.93 -3.11 -12.99
C CYS A 10 -6.97 -3.23 -14.19
N PRO A 11 -6.66 -4.45 -14.68
CA PRO A 11 -5.71 -4.64 -15.79
C PRO A 11 -6.28 -4.18 -17.14
N VAL A 12 -7.60 -4.23 -17.32
CA VAL A 12 -8.29 -3.80 -18.54
C VAL A 12 -8.15 -2.28 -18.72
N CYS A 13 -8.40 -1.51 -17.66
CA CYS A 13 -8.26 -0.06 -17.68
C CYS A 13 -6.83 0.42 -17.34
N ARG A 14 -5.93 -0.50 -16.96
CA ARG A 14 -4.57 -0.22 -16.46
C ARG A 14 -4.52 0.74 -15.27
N ILE A 15 -5.54 0.71 -14.41
CA ILE A 15 -5.65 1.55 -13.21
C ILE A 15 -5.12 0.80 -12.00
N THR A 16 -4.34 1.49 -11.17
CA THR A 16 -3.87 1.01 -9.86
C THR A 16 -4.12 2.10 -8.82
N VAL A 17 -4.76 1.74 -7.71
CA VAL A 17 -5.02 2.65 -6.58
C VAL A 17 -4.50 2.00 -5.31
N ASP A 18 -3.47 2.61 -4.73
CA ASP A 18 -2.78 2.12 -3.53
C ASP A 18 -3.25 2.84 -2.27
N GLY A 19 -2.86 2.31 -1.10
CA GLY A 19 -3.04 2.99 0.18
C GLY A 19 -4.48 2.98 0.73
N LEU A 20 -5.38 2.18 0.13
CA LEU A 20 -6.78 2.14 0.52
C LEU A 20 -6.99 1.23 1.75
N SER A 21 -7.98 1.53 2.58
CA SER A 21 -8.52 0.49 3.48
C SER A 21 -9.20 -0.62 2.66
N ARG A 22 -9.41 -1.79 3.28
CA ARG A 22 -10.10 -2.91 2.62
C ARG A 22 -11.49 -2.51 2.09
N THR A 23 -12.21 -1.71 2.86
CA THR A 23 -13.56 -1.24 2.54
C THR A 23 -13.53 -0.21 1.41
N GLU A 24 -12.57 0.72 1.44
CA GLU A 24 -12.37 1.69 0.37
C GLU A 24 -11.96 1.00 -0.93
N ALA A 25 -11.05 0.02 -0.91
CA ALA A 25 -10.67 -0.73 -2.11
C ALA A 25 -11.87 -1.42 -2.77
N ARG A 26 -12.84 -1.92 -1.99
CA ARG A 26 -14.09 -2.47 -2.52
C ARG A 26 -14.99 -1.39 -3.11
N ARG A 27 -15.18 -0.27 -2.41
CA ARG A 27 -15.97 0.86 -2.93
C ARG A 27 -15.39 1.44 -4.20
N THR A 28 -14.07 1.61 -4.27
CA THR A 28 -13.35 2.08 -5.45
C THR A 28 -13.53 1.13 -6.62
N ARG A 29 -13.42 -0.19 -6.38
CA ARG A 29 -13.73 -1.20 -7.39
C ARG A 29 -15.17 -1.09 -7.88
N ASP A 30 -16.15 -1.09 -6.97
CA ASP A 30 -17.56 -1.14 -7.33
C ASP A 30 -17.99 0.14 -8.07
N GLY A 31 -17.53 1.32 -7.60
CA GLY A 31 -17.74 2.60 -8.28
C GLY A 31 -17.04 2.68 -9.64
N HIS A 32 -15.81 2.16 -9.76
CA HIS A 32 -15.11 2.06 -11.05
C HIS A 32 -15.91 1.22 -12.05
N ARG A 33 -16.40 0.05 -11.61
CA ARG A 33 -17.21 -0.84 -12.46
C ARG A 33 -18.52 -0.21 -12.89
N GLU A 34 -19.22 0.46 -11.98
CA GLU A 34 -20.47 1.16 -12.30
C GLU A 34 -20.24 2.29 -13.30
N GLN A 35 -19.21 3.12 -13.10
CA GLN A 35 -18.94 4.28 -13.95
C GLN A 35 -18.33 3.92 -15.31
N ILE A 36 -17.45 2.92 -15.37
CA ILE A 36 -16.67 2.61 -16.58
C ILE A 36 -17.24 1.40 -17.34
N HIS A 37 -17.80 0.42 -16.62
CA HIS A 37 -18.33 -0.82 -17.21
C HIS A 37 -19.86 -0.91 -17.15
N GLY A 38 -20.54 0.10 -16.60
CA GLY A 38 -22.01 0.20 -16.58
C GLY A 38 -22.70 -0.82 -15.66
N SER A 39 -21.95 -1.63 -14.92
CA SER A 39 -22.50 -2.59 -13.97
C SER A 39 -21.50 -2.93 -12.86
N PRO A 40 -21.92 -2.90 -11.58
CA PRO A 40 -21.10 -3.39 -10.46
C PRO A 40 -20.71 -4.87 -10.58
N LEU A 41 -21.45 -5.65 -11.39
CA LEU A 41 -21.20 -7.07 -11.63
C LEU A 41 -20.21 -7.32 -12.76
N ALA A 42 -19.90 -6.32 -13.59
CA ALA A 42 -18.89 -6.43 -14.62
C ALA A 42 -17.52 -6.54 -13.95
N LYS A 43 -17.05 -7.78 -13.76
CA LYS A 43 -15.70 -8.05 -13.27
C LYS A 43 -14.79 -8.24 -14.49
N PRO A 44 -13.96 -7.25 -14.85
CA PRO A 44 -12.94 -7.47 -15.86
C PRO A 44 -11.98 -8.59 -15.43
N ASP A 45 -11.56 -9.42 -16.39
CA ASP A 45 -10.64 -10.52 -16.12
C ASP A 45 -9.33 -10.00 -15.52
N GLY A 46 -8.88 -10.64 -14.45
CA GLY A 46 -7.67 -10.26 -13.73
C GLY A 46 -7.81 -9.07 -12.78
N GLU A 47 -9.02 -8.53 -12.56
CA GLU A 47 -9.24 -7.51 -11.53
C GLU A 47 -9.01 -8.06 -10.11
N SER A 48 -8.23 -7.35 -9.31
CA SER A 48 -7.78 -7.81 -7.98
C SER A 48 -7.72 -6.70 -6.94
N ILE A 49 -8.06 -7.04 -5.69
CA ILE A 49 -7.76 -6.24 -4.50
C ILE A 49 -6.73 -7.03 -3.70
N THR A 50 -5.51 -6.52 -3.62
CA THR A 50 -4.39 -7.18 -2.94
C THR A 50 -4.04 -6.39 -1.70
N ARG A 51 -3.58 -7.07 -0.65
CA ARG A 51 -3.01 -6.36 0.50
C ARG A 51 -1.69 -5.75 0.04
N SER A 52 -1.59 -4.43 0.09
CA SER A 52 -0.34 -3.74 -0.17
C SER A 52 0.66 -4.17 0.91
N PRO A 53 1.86 -4.65 0.54
CA PRO A 53 2.92 -4.88 1.51
C PRO A 53 3.20 -3.52 2.13
N GLY A 54 2.68 -3.30 3.33
CA GLY A 54 2.61 -1.98 3.93
C GLY A 54 3.97 -1.29 3.95
N PHE A 55 3.91 0.03 4.09
CA PHE A 55 4.96 1.02 4.39
C PHE A 55 5.92 0.68 5.56
N SER A 56 6.06 -0.58 5.94
CA SER A 56 6.89 -1.12 7.01
C SER A 56 8.36 -1.25 6.62
N GLN A 57 8.72 -1.19 5.33
CA GLN A 57 10.09 -1.47 4.90
C GLN A 57 11.08 -0.29 5.09
N TRP A 58 10.59 0.96 5.22
CA TRP A 58 11.48 2.14 5.26
C TRP A 58 11.70 2.76 6.63
N ARG A 59 11.09 2.25 7.72
CA ARG A 59 11.30 2.79 9.09
C ARG A 59 12.47 2.17 9.86
N VAL A 60 13.16 1.19 9.29
CA VAL A 60 14.29 0.52 9.96
C VAL A 60 15.65 1.23 9.76
N PRO A 61 16.01 1.81 8.59
CA PRO A 61 17.37 2.33 8.43
C PRO A 61 17.64 3.62 9.23
N VAL A 62 16.64 4.48 9.47
CA VAL A 62 16.89 5.79 10.11
C VAL A 62 17.26 5.63 11.59
N ILE A 63 16.56 4.77 12.33
CA ILE A 63 16.83 4.57 13.77
C ILE A 63 18.19 3.87 13.97
N ALA A 64 18.51 2.88 13.13
CA ALA A 64 19.80 2.17 13.20
C ALA A 64 21.00 3.10 12.90
N VAL A 65 20.86 4.00 11.91
CA VAL A 65 21.89 4.99 11.57
C VAL A 65 22.14 5.97 12.72
N CYS A 66 21.09 6.48 13.37
CA CYS A 66 21.25 7.40 14.50
C CYS A 66 21.99 6.74 15.68
N ILE A 67 21.70 5.48 16.01
CA ILE A 67 22.37 4.75 17.11
C ILE A 67 23.86 4.52 16.78
N PHE A 68 24.18 4.13 15.55
CA PHE A 68 25.56 3.88 15.14
C PHE A 68 26.43 5.14 15.21
N VAL A 69 25.91 6.29 14.76
CA VAL A 69 26.62 7.57 14.84
C VAL A 69 26.89 7.98 16.29
N VAL A 70 25.91 7.85 17.19
CA VAL A 70 26.09 8.16 18.61
C VAL A 70 27.14 7.24 19.25
N PHE A 71 27.11 5.94 18.95
CA PHE A 71 28.08 4.99 19.50
C PHE A 71 29.51 5.25 19.00
N MET A 72 29.69 5.58 17.72
CA MET A 72 31.02 5.93 17.17
C MET A 72 31.58 7.20 17.83
N VAL A 73 30.77 8.25 17.98
CA VAL A 73 31.21 9.50 18.60
C VAL A 73 31.59 9.27 20.07
N PHE A 74 30.77 8.52 20.81
CA PHE A 74 31.06 8.22 22.21
C PHE A 74 32.35 7.39 22.37
N SER A 75 32.62 6.46 21.45
CA SER A 75 33.82 5.61 21.49
C SER A 75 35.11 6.32 21.10
N GLN A 76 35.05 7.53 20.51
CA GLN A 76 36.23 8.36 20.22
C GLN A 76 36.52 9.39 21.32
N LEU A 77 35.64 9.52 22.32
CA LEU A 77 35.74 10.47 23.43
C LEU A 77 36.14 9.81 24.77
N LEU A 78 36.32 8.48 24.77
CA LEU A 78 36.80 7.64 25.89
C LEU A 78 38.23 7.18 25.61
#